data_AF-A0AAW7B160-F1
#
_entry.id   AF-A0AAW7B160-F1
#
_cell.length_a   1.000
_cell.length_b   1.000
_cell.length_c   1.000
_cell.angle_alpha   90.00
_cell.angle_beta   90.00
_cell.angle_gamma   90.00
#
_symmetry.space_group_name_H-M   'P 1'
#
loop_
_entity.id
_entity.type
_entity.pdbx_description
1 polymer ?
#
loop_
_entity_poly.entity_id
_entity_poly.type
_entity_poly.pdbx_seq_one_letter_code
_entity_poly.pdbx_strand_id
1 'polypeptide(L)' 'MQQAKLFQNGQSQAVRLPKEFRFEGNSVSIKRVGRAVVLLPHNEPWETLFDALSDFSPDFMAQRNQPVADIREDF' A
#
# COMPACT_ATOMS: atom_id res chain seq x y z
N MET A 1 -4.82 0.71 -19.45
CA MET A 1 -5.58 1.17 -18.28
C MET A 1 -6.99 0.63 -18.38
N GLN A 2 -7.45 -0.11 -17.36
CA GLN A 2 -8.86 -0.46 -17.27
C GLN A 2 -9.66 0.68 -16.64
N GLN A 3 -10.92 0.85 -17.05
CA GLN A 3 -11.82 1.86 -16.51
C GLN A 3 -12.88 1.19 -15.64
N ALA A 4 -13.18 1.78 -14.49
CA ALA A 4 -14.29 1.37 -13.64
C ALA A 4 -15.43 2.39 -13.74
N LYS A 5 -16.67 1.91 -13.64
CA LYS A 5 -17.85 2.78 -13.72
C LYS A 5 -18.12 3.42 -12.35
N LEU A 6 -18.30 4.74 -12.34
CA LEU A 6 -18.88 5.48 -11.23
C LEU A 6 -20.40 5.36 -11.23
N PHE A 7 -21.00 5.20 -10.07
CA PHE A 7 -22.44 5.16 -9.88
C PHE A 7 -22.84 5.71 -8.52
N GLN A 8 -24.13 5.93 -8.31
CA GLN A 8 -24.70 6.37 -7.03
C GLN A 8 -25.21 5.16 -6.25
N ASN A 9 -24.94 5.12 -4.94
CA ASN A 9 -25.54 4.19 -3.99
C ASN A 9 -26.17 4.99 -2.86
N GLY A 10 -27.49 5.20 -2.92
CA GLY A 10 -28.17 6.17 -2.08
C GLY A 10 -27.65 7.59 -2.33
N GLN A 11 -27.18 8.26 -1.28
CA GLN A 11 -26.57 9.60 -1.35
C GLN A 11 -25.03 9.56 -1.54
N SER A 12 -24.44 8.37 -1.69
CA SER A 12 -22.98 8.20 -1.79
C SER A 12 -22.55 7.88 -3.22
N GLN A 13 -21.37 8.37 -3.61
CA GLN A 13 -20.69 7.93 -4.83
C GLN A 13 -19.98 6.60 -4.60
N ALA A 14 -20.08 5.68 -5.58
CA ALA A 14 -19.45 4.37 -5.54
C ALA A 14 -18.71 4.06 -6.84
N VAL A 15 -17.70 3.19 -6.75
CA VAL A 15 -16.95 2.63 -7.88
C VAL A 15 -17.29 1.15 -8.00
N ARG A 16 -17.67 0.67 -9.19
CA ARG A 16 -17.83 -0.77 -9.43
C ARG A 16 -16.47 -1.38 -9.76
N LEU A 17 -15.89 -2.13 -8.83
CA LEU A 17 -14.64 -2.85 -9.05
C LEU A 17 -14.84 -4.01 -10.05
N PRO A 18 -14.06 -4.07 -11.14
CA PRO A 18 -13.95 -5.27 -11.98
C PRO A 18 -13.52 -6.50 -11.16
N LYS A 19 -13.75 -7.70 -11.70
CA LYS A 19 -13.57 -8.96 -10.96
C LYS A 19 -12.14 -9.12 -10.45
N GLU A 20 -11.17 -8.75 -11.27
CA GLU A 20 -9.73 -8.81 -11.03
C GLU A 20 -9.21 -7.82 -9.97
N PHE A 21 -10.01 -6.82 -9.58
CA PHE A 21 -9.64 -5.83 -8.55
C PHE A 21 -10.47 -5.96 -7.27
N ARG A 22 -11.17 -7.08 -7.07
CA ARG A 22 -11.97 -7.29 -5.86
C ARG A 22 -11.07 -7.54 -4.66
N PHE A 23 -11.43 -6.94 -3.53
CA PHE A 23 -10.85 -7.23 -2.23
C PHE A 23 -11.61 -8.38 -1.56
N GLU A 24 -10.92 -9.11 -0.68
CA GLU A 24 -11.57 -10.01 0.26
C GLU A 24 -12.14 -9.24 1.47
N GLY A 25 -13.14 -9.82 2.14
CA GLY A 25 -13.78 -9.21 3.31
C GLY A 25 -14.81 -8.13 2.97
N ASN A 26 -15.11 -7.29 3.97
CA ASN A 26 -16.24 -6.35 3.94
C ASN A 26 -15.82 -4.86 4.00
N SER A 27 -14.54 -4.57 4.18
CA SER A 27 -14.02 -3.21 4.32
C SER A 27 -12.61 -3.06 3.76
N VAL A 28 -12.28 -1.84 3.35
CA VAL A 28 -10.95 -1.44 2.88
C VAL A 28 -10.53 -0.16 3.59
N SER A 29 -9.23 -0.02 3.80
CA SER A 29 -8.62 1.24 4.23
C SER A 29 -8.52 2.20 3.04
N ILE A 30 -8.89 3.47 3.24
CA ILE A 30 -8.92 4.48 2.18
C ILE A 30 -7.95 5.62 2.49
N LYS A 31 -7.12 6.02 1.51
CA LYS A 31 -6.22 7.17 1.62
C LYS A 31 -6.26 8.01 0.35
N ARG A 32 -6.25 9.34 0.51
CA ARG A 32 -6.12 10.28 -0.61
C ARG A 32 -4.65 10.63 -0.82
N VAL A 33 -4.17 10.55 -2.06
CA VAL A 33 -2.82 10.95 -2.47
C VAL A 33 -2.94 11.87 -3.69
N GLY A 34 -2.88 13.18 -3.46
CA GLY A 34 -3.17 14.18 -4.49
C GLY A 34 -4.59 14.01 -5.06
N ARG A 35 -4.69 13.75 -6.37
CA ARG A 35 -5.97 13.47 -7.04
C ARG A 35 -6.37 11.99 -7.04
N ALA A 36 -5.50 11.10 -6.56
CA ALA A 36 -5.77 9.67 -6.49
C ALA A 36 -6.43 9.28 -5.15
N VAL A 37 -7.25 8.24 -5.20
CA VAL A 37 -7.76 7.52 -4.04
C VAL A 37 -7.12 6.14 -4.05
N VAL A 38 -6.42 5.79 -2.98
CA VAL A 38 -5.77 4.51 -2.78
C VAL A 38 -6.63 3.69 -1.81
N LEU A 39 -6.97 2.47 -2.22
CA LEU A 39 -7.68 1.49 -1.40
C LEU A 39 -6.71 0.37 -1.04
N LEU A 40 -6.66 0.01 0.23
CA LEU A 40 -5.81 -1.04 0.78
C LEU A 40 -6.68 -2.04 1.56
N PRO A 41 -6.33 -3.34 1.63
CA PRO A 41 -7.00 -4.29 2.50
C PRO A 41 -7.06 -3.77 3.95
N HIS A 42 -8.21 -3.95 4.63
CA HIS A 42 -8.37 -3.43 5.99
C HIS A 42 -7.67 -4.32 7.03
N ASN A 43 -7.81 -5.64 6.90
CA ASN A 43 -7.34 -6.60 7.91
C ASN A 43 -5.86 -6.99 7.73
N GLU A 44 -5.28 -6.67 6.58
CA GLU A 44 -3.92 -7.08 6.19
C GLU A 44 -3.08 -5.88 5.70
N PRO A 45 -2.93 -4.82 6.50
CA PRO A 45 -2.26 -3.59 6.07
C PRO A 45 -0.78 -3.79 5.72
N TRP A 46 -0.17 -4.86 6.22
CA TRP A 46 1.23 -5.20 6.00
C TRP A 46 1.45 -6.21 4.87
N GLU A 47 0.41 -6.90 4.40
CA GLU A 47 0.57 -7.92 3.36
C GLU A 47 1.05 -7.28 2.05
N THR A 48 0.48 -6.14 1.66
CA THR A 48 0.97 -5.37 0.50
C THR A 48 2.45 -4.96 0.65
N LEU A 49 2.93 -4.73 1.88
CA LEU A 49 4.36 -4.48 2.10
C LEU A 49 5.18 -5.76 1.90
N PHE A 50 4.73 -6.89 2.46
CA PHE A 50 5.43 -8.16 2.32
C PHE A 50 5.47 -8.66 0.86
N ASP A 51 4.38 -8.50 0.12
CA ASP A 51 4.34 -8.80 -1.33
C ASP A 51 5.39 -7.98 -2.08
N ALA A 52 5.46 -6.68 -1.78
CA ALA A 52 6.44 -5.79 -2.40
C ALA A 52 7.90 -6.14 -2.03
N LEU A 53 8.15 -6.87 -0.94
CA LEU A 53 9.51 -7.35 -0.64
C LEU A 53 10.01 -8.36 -1.68
N SER A 54 9.10 -9.08 -2.34
CA SER A 54 9.45 -10.05 -3.39
C SER A 54 9.85 -9.39 -4.71
N ASP A 55 9.56 -8.10 -4.88
CA ASP A 55 9.89 -7.34 -6.09
C ASP A 55 11.33 -6.82 -6.10
N PHE A 56 12.05 -6.89 -4.97
CA PHE A 56 13.45 -6.50 -4.91
C PHE A 56 14.34 -7.50 -5.64
N SER A 57 15.38 -6.98 -6.31
CA SER A 57 16.40 -7.85 -6.91
C SER A 57 17.18 -8.59 -5.82
N PRO A 58 17.75 -9.78 -6.10
CA PRO A 58 18.48 -10.55 -5.10
C PRO A 58 19.69 -9.81 -4.48
N ASP A 59 20.24 -8.82 -5.19
CA ASP A 59 21.36 -8.00 -4.77
C ASP A 59 20.94 -6.69 -4.07
N PHE A 60 19.64 -6.39 -4.00
CA PHE A 60 19.15 -5.19 -3.33
C PHE A 60 19.56 -5.19 -1.85
N MET A 61 20.34 -4.17 -1.45
CA MET A 61 20.85 -4.03 -0.08
C MET A 61 21.66 -5.24 0.42
N ALA A 62 22.32 -5.99 -0.49
CA ALA A 62 23.15 -7.15 -0.15
C ALA A 62 24.29 -6.84 0.85
N GLN A 63 24.71 -5.57 0.92
CA GLN A 63 25.63 -5.08 1.93
C GLN A 63 25.05 -3.84 2.63
N ARG A 64 25.00 -3.89 3.96
CA ARG A 64 24.71 -2.73 4.79
C ARG A 64 26.02 -2.04 5.14
N ASN A 65 26.24 -0.84 4.60
CA ASN A 65 27.37 0.00 5.00
C ASN A 65 27.04 0.73 6.31
N GLN A 66 27.12 0.01 7.43
CA GLN A 66 26.86 0.55 8.76
C GLN A 66 28.13 1.21 9.31
N PRO A 67 28.14 2.54 9.56
CA PRO A 67 29.28 3.19 10.19
C PRO A 67 29.42 2.77 11.66
N VAL A 68 30.61 2.97 12.21
CA VAL A 68 30.89 2.82 13.65
C VAL A 68 30.00 3.78 14.42
N ALA A 69 29.51 3.34 15.59
CA ALA A 69 28.72 4.19 16.47
C ALA A 69 29.54 5.41 16.90
N ASP A 70 28.89 6.57 16.88
CA ASP A 70 29.51 7.84 17.27
C ASP A 70 29.71 7.89 18.79
N ILE A 71 30.85 8.40 19.24
CA ILE A 71 31.15 8.55 20.67
C ILE A 71 30.71 9.95 21.06
N ARG A 72 29.68 10.06 21.90
CA ARG A 72 29.26 11.34 22.48
C ARG A 72 30.06 11.63 23.74
N GLU A 73 30.25 12.91 24.05
CA GLU A 73 30.88 13.34 25.30
C GLU A 73 30.01 12.93 26.50
N ASP A 74 30.67 12.52 27.58
CA ASP A 74 30.00 12.31 28.87
C ASP A 74 29.57 13.66 29.46
N PHE A 75 28.39 13.68 30.08
CA PHE A 75 27.76 14.88 30.65
C PHE A 75 28.52 15.45 31.86
#